data_AF-A0A6C0IQ72-F1
#
_entry.id   AF-A0A6C0IQ72-F1
#
_cell.length_a   1.000
_cell.length_b   1.000
_cell.length_c   1.000
_cell.angle_alpha   90.00
_cell.angle_beta   90.00
_cell.angle_gamma   90.00
#
_symmetry.space_group_name_H-M   'P 1'
#
loop_
_entity.id
_entity.type
_entity.pdbx_description
1 polymer ?
#
loop_
_entity_poly.entity_id
_entity_poly.type
_entity_poly.pdbx_seq_one_letter_code
_entity_poly.pdbx_strand_id
1 'polypeptide(L)'
;MSNIFNLENINDFSEKLNMDELYEKKKQHDLKQLELFNKILNRIHIRIKKTSSQKLNEQFCWYLIPEIIIGVPKYDQTACIAYNIDKLKENGFNVQYIHPNTLFISWLHFVPTYVRNELKKKTGVVIDQYGKQMGEEEQTISTTFSKNEAPKSTEPNDFLLNLKNKQNETVIGNNKKEYKPINSYKPSGNLIYDKSFTDKFS
;
A
#
# COMPACT_ATOMS: atom_id res chain seq x y z
N MET A 1 -27.31 4.08 43.53
CA MET A 1 -27.29 3.46 44.87
C MET A 1 -26.20 4.16 45.67
N SER A 2 -26.53 4.75 46.82
CA SER A 2 -25.56 5.43 47.68
C SER A 2 -24.90 4.42 48.63
N ASN A 3 -23.63 4.09 48.37
CA ASN A 3 -22.83 3.26 49.27
C ASN A 3 -22.38 4.10 50.48
N ILE A 4 -22.23 3.45 51.64
CA ILE A 4 -21.87 4.11 52.90
C ILE A 4 -20.52 4.87 52.84
N PHE A 5 -19.58 4.38 52.01
CA PHE A 5 -18.27 4.99 51.75
C PHE A 5 -18.30 6.25 50.87
N ASN A 6 -19.44 6.58 50.24
CA ASN A 6 -19.56 7.80 49.43
C ASN A 6 -19.99 9.04 50.24
N LEU A 7 -20.28 8.89 51.53
CA LEU A 7 -20.85 9.95 52.39
C LEU A 7 -19.79 10.76 53.16
N GLU A 8 -18.56 10.27 53.28
CA GLU A 8 -17.51 10.94 54.09
C GLU A 8 -16.88 12.15 53.39
N ASN A 9 -17.05 12.31 52.07
CA ASN A 9 -16.34 13.33 51.29
C ASN A 9 -17.14 14.65 51.13
N ILE A 10 -17.68 15.18 52.23
CA ILE A 10 -18.42 16.45 52.28
C ILE A 10 -17.47 17.65 52.45
N ASN A 11 -16.32 17.43 53.09
CA ASN A 11 -15.36 18.51 53.41
C ASN A 11 -14.59 19.05 52.19
N ASP A 12 -14.61 18.32 51.06
CA ASP A 12 -13.91 18.68 49.81
C ASP A 12 -14.92 19.14 48.72
N PHE A 13 -16.12 19.56 49.13
CA PHE A 13 -17.19 20.01 48.23
C PHE A 13 -16.91 21.41 47.67
N SER A 14 -16.36 21.47 46.46
CA SER A 14 -16.43 22.67 45.62
C SER A 14 -17.77 22.73 44.88
N GLU A 15 -18.50 23.84 45.01
CA GLU A 15 -19.73 24.11 44.24
C GLU A 15 -19.46 24.16 42.72
N LYS A 16 -18.23 24.45 42.31
CA LYS A 16 -17.80 24.48 40.91
C LYS A 16 -16.74 23.41 40.68
N LEU A 17 -17.15 22.36 39.97
CA LEU A 17 -16.26 21.31 39.47
C LEU A 17 -15.50 21.81 38.23
N ASN A 18 -14.19 21.54 38.15
CA ASN A 18 -13.44 21.77 36.92
C ASN A 18 -13.73 20.64 35.92
N MET A 19 -14.30 20.99 34.77
CA MET A 19 -14.63 20.02 33.72
C MET A 19 -13.40 19.33 33.12
N ASP A 20 -12.23 19.98 33.14
CA ASP A 20 -10.99 19.41 32.58
C ASP A 20 -10.42 18.26 33.43
N GLU A 21 -10.63 18.31 34.75
CA GLU A 21 -10.15 17.29 35.70
C GLU A 21 -10.78 15.92 35.41
N LEU A 22 -12.05 15.91 34.98
CA LEU A 22 -12.76 14.71 34.54
C LEU A 22 -12.08 13.99 33.37
N TYR A 23 -11.34 14.73 32.53
CA TYR A 23 -10.62 14.19 31.38
C TYR A 23 -9.16 13.83 31.66
N GLU A 24 -8.62 14.15 32.84
CA GLU A 24 -7.19 13.96 33.12
C GLU A 24 -6.78 12.48 33.02
N LYS A 25 -7.59 11.56 33.58
CA LYS A 25 -7.36 10.11 33.50
C LYS A 25 -7.33 9.60 32.06
N LYS A 26 -8.17 10.16 31.17
CA LYS A 26 -8.16 9.85 29.74
C LYS A 26 -6.90 10.38 29.08
N LYS A 27 -6.54 11.65 29.31
CA LYS A 27 -5.29 12.26 28.81
C LYS A 27 -4.06 11.46 29.23
N GLN A 28 -3.97 11.04 30.49
CA GLN A 28 -2.87 10.20 30.99
C GLN A 28 -2.82 8.82 30.31
N HIS A 29 -3.97 8.21 30.00
CA HIS A 29 -4.04 6.96 29.22
C HIS A 29 -3.53 7.16 27.79
N ASP A 30 -4.02 8.19 27.10
CA ASP A 30 -3.70 8.47 25.70
C ASP A 30 -2.20 8.83 25.54
N LEU A 31 -1.61 9.55 26.50
CA LEU A 31 -0.16 9.80 26.56
C LEU A 31 0.67 8.51 26.75
N LYS A 32 0.25 7.60 27.65
CA LYS A 32 0.92 6.31 27.84
C LYS A 32 0.87 5.44 26.59
N GLN A 33 -0.24 5.48 25.85
CA GLN A 33 -0.39 4.79 24.56
C GLN A 33 0.55 5.37 23.49
N LEU A 34 0.69 6.70 23.43
CA LEU A 34 1.63 7.36 22.51
C LEU A 34 3.10 7.03 22.85
N GLU A 35 3.48 7.00 24.13
CA GLU A 35 4.81 6.53 24.55
C GLU A 35 5.09 5.09 24.12
N LEU A 36 4.08 4.21 24.25
CA LEU A 36 4.17 2.81 23.89
C LEU A 36 4.43 2.63 22.39
N PHE A 37 3.70 3.38 21.56
CA PHE A 37 3.88 3.39 20.11
C PHE A 37 5.27 3.91 19.72
N ASN A 38 5.75 4.98 20.36
CA ASN A 38 7.11 5.49 20.16
C ASN A 38 8.21 4.48 20.57
N LYS A 39 8.00 3.71 21.65
CA LYS A 39 8.90 2.63 22.06
C LYS A 39 8.99 1.52 21.00
N ILE A 40 7.89 1.21 20.31
CA ILE A 40 7.85 0.24 19.19
C ILE A 40 8.53 0.82 17.94
N LEU A 41 8.24 2.07 17.59
CA LEU A 41 8.87 2.76 16.45
C LEU A 41 10.41 2.78 16.58
N ASN A 42 10.93 3.06 17.79
CA ASN A 42 12.36 3.00 18.06
C ASN A 42 12.93 1.57 17.88
N ARG A 43 12.22 0.52 18.32
CA ARG A 43 12.63 -0.88 18.08
C ARG A 43 12.68 -1.21 16.59
N ILE A 44 11.73 -0.71 15.79
CA ILE A 44 11.73 -0.85 14.33
C ILE A 44 12.97 -0.15 13.74
N HIS A 45 13.26 1.09 14.12
CA HIS A 45 14.44 1.82 13.64
C HIS A 45 15.76 1.13 14.01
N ILE A 46 15.89 0.59 15.23
CA ILE A 46 17.04 -0.20 15.66
C ILE A 46 17.17 -1.48 14.81
N ARG A 47 16.04 -2.15 14.52
CA ARG A 47 16.02 -3.35 13.67
C ARG A 47 16.43 -3.03 12.23
N ILE A 48 15.93 -1.95 11.64
CA ILE A 48 16.32 -1.46 10.29
C ILE A 48 17.83 -1.22 10.24
N LYS A 49 18.37 -0.43 11.18
CA LYS A 49 19.81 -0.14 11.26
C LYS A 49 20.64 -1.43 11.37
N LYS A 50 20.25 -2.33 12.28
CA LYS A 50 20.93 -3.63 12.45
C LYS A 50 20.89 -4.49 11.18
N THR A 51 19.74 -4.56 10.50
CA THR A 51 19.61 -5.31 9.24
C THR A 51 20.51 -4.72 8.15
N SER A 52 20.49 -3.40 7.96
CA SER A 52 21.33 -2.70 6.98
C SER A 52 22.83 -2.86 7.25
N SER A 53 23.27 -2.98 8.51
CA SER A 53 24.67 -3.25 8.85
C SER A 53 25.06 -4.72 8.69
N GLN A 54 24.12 -5.65 8.82
CA GLN A 54 24.36 -7.09 8.70
C GLN A 54 24.35 -7.57 7.24
N LYS A 55 23.56 -6.92 6.37
CA LYS A 55 23.39 -7.33 4.98
C LYS A 55 23.54 -6.13 4.03
N LEU A 56 24.64 -6.08 3.29
CA LEU A 56 24.92 -5.00 2.34
C LEU A 56 24.01 -5.01 1.11
N ASN A 57 23.59 -6.21 0.67
CA ASN A 57 22.83 -6.40 -0.57
C ASN A 57 21.30 -6.40 -0.36
N GLU A 58 20.81 -6.48 0.89
CA GLU A 58 19.37 -6.52 1.20
C GLU A 58 18.93 -5.19 1.82
N GLN A 59 18.16 -4.41 1.06
CA GLN A 59 17.68 -3.07 1.48
C GLN A 59 16.20 -3.10 1.91
N PHE A 60 15.85 -4.15 2.65
CA PHE A 60 14.53 -4.37 3.23
C PHE A 60 14.61 -5.02 4.62
N CYS A 61 13.53 -4.91 5.38
CA CYS A 61 13.40 -5.46 6.72
C CYS A 61 11.97 -5.97 6.94
N TRP A 62 11.86 -7.18 7.49
CA TRP A 62 10.61 -7.73 7.99
C TRP A 62 10.55 -7.51 9.51
N TYR A 63 9.46 -6.93 10.00
CA TYR A 63 9.24 -6.68 11.42
C TYR A 63 7.85 -7.18 11.85
N LEU A 64 7.82 -8.07 12.86
CA LEU A 64 6.58 -8.51 13.48
C LEU A 64 6.26 -7.57 14.65
N ILE A 65 5.11 -6.91 14.62
CA ILE A 65 4.62 -6.09 15.73
C ILE A 65 4.03 -7.02 16.80
N PRO A 66 4.49 -6.95 18.07
CA PRO A 66 3.95 -7.78 19.15
C PRO A 66 2.43 -7.64 19.26
N GLU A 67 1.73 -8.75 19.50
CA GLU A 67 0.28 -8.78 19.75
C GLU A 67 -0.07 -8.37 21.18
N ILE A 68 0.83 -8.64 22.12
CA ILE A 68 0.70 -8.29 23.54
C ILE A 68 1.98 -7.65 24.06
N ILE A 69 1.84 -6.81 25.08
CA ILE A 69 2.97 -6.17 25.77
C ILE A 69 2.80 -6.37 27.26
N ILE A 70 3.76 -7.06 27.86
CA ILE A 70 3.78 -7.36 29.30
C ILE A 70 3.72 -6.04 30.08
N GLY A 71 2.77 -5.94 31.02
CA GLY A 71 2.52 -4.74 31.82
C GLY A 71 1.50 -3.75 31.23
N VAL A 72 0.96 -3.99 30.02
CA VAL A 72 -0.10 -3.16 29.43
C VAL A 72 -1.39 -3.99 29.31
N PRO A 73 -2.42 -3.75 30.15
CA PRO A 73 -3.61 -4.61 30.21
C PRO A 73 -4.57 -4.46 29.02
N LYS A 74 -4.43 -3.40 28.22
CA LYS A 74 -5.20 -3.16 27.00
C LYS A 74 -4.32 -2.48 25.95
N TYR A 75 -3.66 -3.30 25.13
CA TYR A 75 -2.85 -2.81 24.01
C TYR A 75 -3.64 -2.90 22.70
N ASP A 76 -3.73 -1.77 21.98
CA ASP A 76 -4.31 -1.72 20.64
C ASP A 76 -3.21 -1.91 19.60
N GLN A 77 -3.10 -3.14 19.09
CA GLN A 77 -2.14 -3.50 18.07
C GLN A 77 -2.44 -2.82 16.72
N THR A 78 -3.71 -2.71 16.34
CA THR A 78 -4.13 -2.14 15.04
C THR A 78 -3.80 -0.65 14.97
N ALA A 79 -4.11 0.11 16.02
CA ALA A 79 -3.72 1.51 16.12
C ALA A 79 -2.19 1.67 16.15
N CYS A 80 -1.47 0.74 16.79
CA CYS A 80 -0.01 0.77 16.76
C CYS A 80 0.56 0.49 15.36
N ILE A 81 0.00 -0.47 14.61
CA ILE A 81 0.39 -0.78 13.24
C ILE A 81 0.19 0.46 12.35
N ALA A 82 -1.00 1.08 12.40
CA ALA A 82 -1.29 2.29 11.64
C ALA A 82 -0.31 3.43 11.95
N TYR A 83 -0.12 3.74 13.24
CA TYR A 83 0.82 4.78 13.68
C TYR A 83 2.25 4.55 13.16
N ASN A 84 2.76 3.32 13.23
CA ASN A 84 4.10 3.01 12.74
C ASN A 84 4.19 3.13 11.21
N ILE A 85 3.16 2.69 10.46
CA ILE A 85 3.12 2.83 9.01
C ILE A 85 3.20 4.31 8.60
N ASP A 86 2.41 5.17 9.23
CA ASP A 86 2.37 6.59 8.90
C ASP A 86 3.70 7.27 9.24
N LYS A 87 4.26 7.01 10.42
CA LYS A 87 5.57 7.54 10.83
C LYS A 87 6.74 7.02 10.00
N LEU A 88 6.67 5.80 9.46
CA LEU A 88 7.69 5.29 8.55
C LEU A 88 7.56 5.89 7.13
N LYS A 89 6.33 6.13 6.66
CA LYS A 89 6.06 6.83 5.39
C LYS A 89 6.50 8.30 5.43
N GLU A 90 6.24 9.02 6.53
CA GLU A 90 6.75 10.37 6.77
C GLU A 90 8.29 10.44 6.65
N ASN A 91 8.97 9.39 7.14
CA ASN A 91 10.43 9.25 7.03
C ASN A 91 10.93 8.80 5.64
N GLY A 92 10.05 8.63 4.64
CA GLY A 92 10.40 8.24 3.28
C GLY A 92 10.64 6.74 3.04
N PHE A 93 10.32 5.88 4.02
CA PHE A 93 10.38 4.42 3.82
C PHE A 93 9.15 3.92 3.05
N ASN A 94 9.36 2.95 2.15
CA ASN A 94 8.26 2.24 1.51
C ASN A 94 7.81 1.08 2.40
N VAL A 95 6.60 1.17 2.95
CA VAL A 95 6.07 0.24 3.95
C VAL A 95 4.76 -0.38 3.50
N GLN A 96 4.66 -1.70 3.63
CA GLN A 96 3.48 -2.50 3.35
C GLN A 96 3.09 -3.33 4.57
N TYR A 97 1.79 -3.41 4.85
CA TYR A 97 1.23 -4.24 5.92
C TYR A 97 0.85 -5.62 5.37
N ILE A 98 1.24 -6.67 6.09
CA ILE A 98 1.00 -8.06 5.75
C ILE A 98 0.39 -8.74 6.97
N HIS A 99 -0.80 -9.30 6.78
CA HIS A 99 -1.58 -9.95 7.83
C HIS A 99 -0.82 -11.16 8.43
N PRO A 100 -0.85 -11.38 9.76
CA PRO A 100 -1.67 -10.68 10.76
C PRO A 100 -1.02 -9.45 11.40
N ASN A 101 0.31 -9.39 11.51
CA ASN A 101 1.00 -8.41 12.36
C ASN A 101 2.37 -7.96 11.79
N THR A 102 2.61 -8.25 10.51
CA THR A 102 3.92 -8.08 9.88
C THR A 102 3.98 -6.79 9.07
N LEU A 103 5.05 -6.01 9.26
CA LEU A 103 5.43 -4.91 8.39
C LEU A 103 6.58 -5.34 7.50
N PHE A 104 6.38 -5.18 6.19
CA PHE A 104 7.46 -5.15 5.21
C PHE A 104 7.92 -3.69 5.05
N ILE A 105 9.20 -3.43 5.28
CA ILE A 105 9.81 -2.10 5.22
C ILE A 105 10.95 -2.15 4.22
N SER A 106 11.01 -1.21 3.29
CA SER A 106 12.03 -1.15 2.24
C SER A 106 12.56 0.27 2.02
N TRP A 107 13.84 0.35 1.66
CA TRP A 107 14.54 1.59 1.33
C TRP A 107 15.38 1.47 0.04
N LEU A 108 15.12 0.44 -0.77
CA LEU A 108 15.79 0.17 -2.04
C LEU A 108 15.65 1.30 -3.08
N HIS A 109 14.60 2.11 -2.96
CA HIS A 109 14.32 3.26 -3.82
C HIS A 109 15.19 4.50 -3.50
N PHE A 110 15.93 4.50 -2.39
CA PHE A 110 16.73 5.65 -1.96
C PHE A 110 18.15 5.58 -2.50
N VAL A 111 18.56 6.59 -3.29
CA VAL A 111 19.90 6.66 -3.89
C VAL A 111 20.88 7.42 -2.96
N PRO A 112 21.92 6.76 -2.41
CA PRO A 112 22.86 7.41 -1.50
C PRO A 112 23.63 8.57 -2.16
N THR A 113 23.95 9.60 -1.37
CA THR A 113 24.65 10.80 -1.85
C THR A 113 26.01 10.50 -2.50
N TYR A 114 26.74 9.47 -2.05
CA TYR A 114 28.00 9.09 -2.69
C TYR A 114 27.78 8.60 -4.14
N VAL A 115 26.72 7.83 -4.40
CA VAL A 115 26.35 7.37 -5.75
C VAL A 115 25.94 8.56 -6.60
N ARG A 116 25.09 9.46 -6.08
CA ARG A 116 24.65 10.68 -6.79
C ARG A 116 25.82 11.58 -7.19
N ASN A 117 26.81 11.73 -6.32
CA ASN A 117 28.03 12.51 -6.60
C ASN A 117 28.88 11.86 -7.72
N GLU A 118 29.05 10.54 -7.69
CA GLU A 118 29.80 9.82 -8.74
C GLU A 118 29.07 9.82 -10.09
N LEU A 119 27.73 9.70 -10.09
CA LEU A 119 26.93 9.86 -11.30
C LEU A 119 27.08 11.27 -11.87
N LYS A 120 26.93 12.31 -11.03
CA LYS A 120 27.10 13.72 -11.46
C LYS A 120 28.49 13.99 -12.07
N LYS A 121 29.57 13.43 -11.52
CA LYS A 121 30.92 13.54 -12.09
C LYS A 121 31.05 12.88 -13.48
N LYS A 122 30.38 11.74 -13.68
CA LYS A 122 30.53 10.92 -14.90
C LYS A 122 29.59 11.31 -16.03
N THR A 123 28.37 11.72 -15.72
CA THR A 123 27.32 12.03 -16.71
C THR A 123 26.98 13.52 -16.78
N GLY A 124 27.45 14.35 -15.84
CA GLY A 124 27.09 15.77 -15.72
C GLY A 124 25.67 16.02 -15.16
N VAL A 125 24.80 15.01 -15.16
CA VAL A 125 23.40 15.11 -14.75
C VAL A 125 23.28 15.18 -13.22
N VAL A 126 22.45 16.10 -12.73
CA VAL A 126 22.03 16.14 -11.31
C VAL A 126 20.85 15.20 -11.12
N ILE A 127 20.97 14.25 -10.19
CA ILE A 127 19.98 13.21 -9.94
C ILE A 127 19.41 13.38 -8.53
N ASP A 128 18.09 13.27 -8.40
CA ASP A 128 17.38 13.37 -7.13
C ASP A 128 17.54 12.09 -6.26
N GLN A 129 17.14 12.16 -4.99
CA GLN A 129 17.18 11.04 -4.03
C GLN A 129 16.40 9.79 -4.48
N TYR A 130 15.43 9.95 -5.40
CA TYR A 130 14.65 8.86 -6.00
C TYR A 130 15.13 8.43 -7.40
N GLY A 131 16.28 8.93 -7.87
CA GLY A 131 16.85 8.55 -9.18
C GLY A 131 16.30 9.32 -10.39
N LYS A 132 15.38 10.29 -10.20
CA LYS A 132 14.91 11.19 -11.26
C LYS A 132 16.00 12.19 -11.67
N GLN A 133 16.06 12.53 -12.96
CA GLN A 133 16.96 13.58 -13.47
C GLN A 133 16.37 14.96 -13.20
N MET A 134 17.15 15.85 -12.58
CA MET A 134 16.74 17.21 -12.26
C MET A 134 17.03 18.10 -13.48
N GLY A 135 16.12 18.09 -14.46
CA GLY A 135 16.28 18.84 -15.71
C GLY A 135 15.17 18.74 -16.78
N GLU A 136 14.19 17.83 -16.66
CA GLU A 136 13.18 17.59 -17.72
C GLU A 136 11.71 17.79 -17.27
N GLU A 137 11.44 18.50 -16.17
CA GLU A 137 10.06 18.74 -15.69
C GLU A 137 9.70 20.25 -15.61
N GLU A 138 9.95 21.01 -16.70
CA GLU A 138 9.27 22.29 -17.01
C GLU A 138 8.64 22.28 -18.42
N GLN A 139 7.78 21.28 -18.70
CA GLN A 139 6.70 21.33 -19.70
C GLN A 139 5.99 19.96 -19.79
N THR A 140 4.79 19.80 -19.22
CA THR A 140 3.68 18.94 -19.73
C THR A 140 2.47 18.88 -18.77
N ILE A 141 1.95 20.03 -18.33
CA ILE A 141 0.56 20.13 -17.86
C ILE A 141 -0.13 21.32 -18.53
N SER A 142 -1.36 21.09 -19.03
CA SER A 142 -2.36 22.05 -19.53
C SER A 142 -2.17 22.74 -20.90
N THR A 143 -2.76 22.16 -21.97
CA THR A 143 -3.82 22.77 -22.83
C THR A 143 -4.26 21.75 -23.92
N THR A 144 -5.30 20.92 -23.72
CA THR A 144 -6.72 21.11 -24.15
C THR A 144 -6.88 21.46 -25.66
N PHE A 145 -7.67 20.80 -26.52
CA PHE A 145 -8.95 20.05 -26.43
C PHE A 145 -8.93 18.80 -27.39
N SER A 146 -9.95 17.94 -27.61
CA SER A 146 -11.36 17.92 -27.19
C SER A 146 -12.02 16.51 -27.17
N LYS A 147 -12.94 16.33 -26.22
CA LYS A 147 -14.20 15.53 -26.18
C LYS A 147 -14.46 14.35 -27.16
N ASN A 148 -14.74 13.17 -26.60
CA ASN A 148 -16.13 12.75 -26.29
C ASN A 148 -16.15 11.62 -25.23
N GLU A 149 -17.35 11.31 -24.71
CA GLU A 149 -17.59 10.65 -23.41
C GLU A 149 -17.59 9.11 -23.43
N ALA A 150 -17.04 8.47 -22.39
CA ALA A 150 -17.44 7.14 -21.89
C ALA A 150 -16.90 6.92 -20.44
N PRO A 151 -17.58 6.12 -19.58
CA PRO A 151 -17.39 6.20 -18.12
C PRO A 151 -16.44 5.14 -17.50
N LYS A 152 -16.19 5.36 -16.21
CA LYS A 152 -15.52 4.52 -15.21
C LYS A 152 -15.98 3.05 -15.20
N SER A 153 -15.04 2.10 -15.26
CA SER A 153 -14.80 1.03 -14.24
C SER A 153 -13.98 -0.12 -14.82
N THR A 154 -12.78 -0.38 -14.29
CA THR A 154 -11.94 -1.52 -14.70
C THR A 154 -12.33 -2.79 -13.93
N GLU A 155 -13.50 -3.33 -14.24
CA GLU A 155 -13.94 -4.67 -13.79
C GLU A 155 -13.66 -5.69 -14.92
N PRO A 156 -13.03 -6.85 -14.66
CA PRO A 156 -12.71 -7.83 -15.72
C PRO A 156 -13.92 -8.45 -16.44
N ASN A 157 -15.13 -8.26 -15.90
CA ASN A 157 -16.34 -8.97 -16.33
C ASN A 157 -16.98 -8.43 -17.62
N ASP A 158 -16.76 -7.16 -18.00
CA ASP A 158 -17.37 -6.57 -19.20
C ASP A 158 -16.88 -7.22 -20.51
N PHE A 159 -15.68 -7.80 -20.50
CA PHE A 159 -15.15 -8.54 -21.66
C PHE A 159 -15.93 -9.83 -21.93
N LEU A 160 -16.59 -10.42 -20.92
CA LEU A 160 -17.39 -11.64 -21.05
C LEU A 160 -18.76 -11.38 -21.69
N LEU A 161 -19.34 -10.19 -21.46
CA LEU A 161 -20.68 -9.84 -21.93
C LEU A 161 -20.72 -9.54 -23.43
N ASN A 162 -19.68 -8.89 -23.97
CA ASN A 162 -19.55 -8.65 -25.41
C ASN A 162 -19.40 -9.93 -26.25
N LEU A 163 -19.02 -11.07 -25.65
CA LEU A 163 -18.95 -12.35 -26.35
C LEU A 163 -20.33 -13.01 -26.55
N LYS A 164 -21.33 -12.69 -25.71
CA LYS A 164 -22.67 -13.29 -25.77
C LYS A 164 -23.57 -12.68 -26.84
N ASN A 165 -23.33 -11.43 -27.24
CA ASN A 165 -24.17 -10.70 -28.20
C ASN A 165 -23.94 -11.08 -29.68
N LYS A 166 -23.31 -12.24 -29.96
CA LYS A 166 -22.99 -12.70 -31.33
C LYS A 166 -23.47 -14.13 -31.63
N GLN A 167 -24.58 -14.54 -31.03
CA GLN A 167 -25.27 -15.80 -31.36
C GLN A 167 -26.78 -15.57 -31.51
N ASN A 168 -27.20 -15.21 -32.73
CA ASN A 168 -28.59 -15.18 -33.17
C ASN A 168 -28.68 -15.72 -34.62
N GLU A 169 -28.34 -16.99 -34.81
CA GLU A 169 -28.88 -17.77 -35.94
C GLU A 169 -29.28 -19.16 -35.45
N THR A 170 -30.53 -19.51 -35.72
CA THR A 170 -31.19 -20.76 -35.33
C THR A 170 -31.27 -21.70 -36.52
N VAL A 171 -30.64 -22.88 -36.46
CA VAL A 171 -31.03 -24.03 -37.30
C VAL A 171 -30.99 -25.31 -36.47
N ILE A 172 -32.15 -25.97 -36.36
CA ILE A 172 -32.32 -27.31 -35.82
C ILE A 172 -32.11 -28.30 -36.97
N GLY A 173 -31.25 -29.30 -36.80
CA GLY A 173 -31.05 -30.34 -37.83
C GLY A 173 -30.03 -31.40 -37.44
N ASN A 174 -30.50 -32.63 -37.19
CA ASN A 174 -29.64 -33.79 -36.93
C ASN A 174 -28.76 -34.10 -38.15
N ASN A 175 -27.44 -33.97 -38.03
CA ASN A 175 -26.49 -34.55 -38.97
C ASN A 175 -25.19 -34.99 -38.28
N LYS A 176 -24.61 -36.09 -38.78
CA LYS A 176 -23.37 -36.68 -38.23
C LYS A 176 -22.20 -35.70 -38.38
N LYS A 177 -21.32 -35.63 -37.39
CA LYS A 177 -20.14 -34.77 -37.42
C LYS A 177 -19.10 -35.36 -38.39
N GLU A 178 -19.03 -34.83 -39.60
CA GLU A 178 -17.90 -35.06 -40.49
C GLU A 178 -16.71 -34.21 -40.05
N TYR A 179 -15.55 -34.86 -39.86
CA TYR A 179 -14.32 -34.19 -39.46
C TYR A 179 -13.62 -33.62 -40.70
N LYS A 180 -13.37 -32.30 -40.70
CA LYS A 180 -12.57 -31.67 -41.77
C LYS A 180 -11.08 -32.03 -41.58
N PRO A 181 -10.33 -32.28 -42.68
CA PRO A 181 -8.90 -32.55 -42.59
C PRO A 181 -8.15 -31.34 -42.03
N ILE A 182 -7.15 -31.61 -41.20
CA ILE A 182 -6.45 -30.64 -40.35
C ILE A 182 -5.85 -29.48 -41.19
N ASN A 183 -5.35 -29.78 -42.40
CA ASN A 183 -4.79 -28.81 -43.35
C ASN A 183 -5.79 -27.73 -43.84
N SER A 184 -7.09 -27.86 -43.56
CA SER A 184 -8.12 -26.88 -43.97
C SER A 184 -8.44 -25.82 -42.91
N TYR A 185 -7.82 -25.87 -41.74
CA TYR A 185 -8.09 -24.93 -40.64
C TYR A 185 -7.47 -23.54 -40.92
N LYS A 186 -8.32 -22.51 -40.96
CA LYS A 186 -7.89 -21.10 -40.98
C LYS A 186 -8.46 -20.39 -39.74
N PRO A 187 -7.62 -19.83 -38.84
CA PRO A 187 -8.09 -19.15 -37.64
C PRO A 187 -8.79 -17.83 -38.00
N SER A 188 -10.12 -17.80 -37.88
CA SER A 188 -10.92 -16.58 -38.04
C SER A 188 -11.30 -15.98 -36.68
N GLY A 189 -10.64 -14.89 -36.31
CA GLY A 189 -10.90 -14.15 -35.08
C GLY A 189 -10.06 -12.88 -35.02
N ASN A 190 -10.38 -11.97 -34.09
CA ASN A 190 -9.58 -10.76 -33.88
C ASN A 190 -8.32 -11.14 -33.08
N LEU A 191 -7.27 -11.57 -33.79
CA LEU A 191 -6.04 -12.10 -33.20
C LEU A 191 -5.34 -11.02 -32.36
N ILE A 192 -4.89 -11.40 -31.17
CA ILE A 192 -4.14 -10.54 -30.24
C ILE A 192 -2.72 -10.25 -30.76
N TYR A 193 -2.23 -11.11 -31.66
CA TYR A 193 -0.90 -11.03 -32.27
C TYR A 193 -1.00 -10.64 -33.75
N ASP A 194 -0.06 -9.83 -34.19
CA ASP A 194 0.02 -9.36 -35.57
C ASP A 194 0.41 -10.50 -36.53
N LYS A 195 -0.17 -10.48 -37.74
CA LYS A 195 -0.09 -11.60 -38.72
C LYS A 195 1.33 -11.84 -39.22
N SER A 196 2.18 -10.81 -39.15
CA SER A 196 3.62 -10.87 -39.43
C SER A 196 4.36 -11.98 -38.66
N PHE A 197 3.85 -12.41 -37.50
CA PHE A 197 4.43 -13.51 -36.73
C PHE A 197 4.06 -14.91 -37.24
N THR A 198 2.90 -15.07 -37.89
CA THR A 198 2.43 -16.38 -38.39
C THR A 198 2.97 -16.69 -39.78
N ASP A 199 3.14 -15.68 -40.63
CA ASP A 199 3.56 -15.84 -42.02
C ASP A 199 5.01 -16.36 -42.15
N LYS A 200 5.81 -16.26 -41.08
CA LYS A 200 7.19 -16.76 -41.01
C LYS A 200 7.32 -18.29 -40.89
N PHE A 201 6.19 -18.99 -40.70
CA PHE A 201 6.14 -20.44 -40.49
C PHE A 201 5.23 -21.17 -41.52
N SER A 202 4.83 -20.49 -42.60
CA SER A 202 4.03 -21.05 -43.70
C SER A 202 4.85 -21.28 -44.98
#